data_AF-A0A7W8VA94-F1
#
_entry.id   AF-A0A7W8VA94-F1
#
_cell.length_a   1.000
_cell.length_b   1.000
_cell.length_c   1.000
_cell.angle_alpha   90.00
_cell.angle_beta   90.00
_cell.angle_gamma   90.00
#
_symmetry.space_group_name_H-M   'P 1'
#
loop_
_entity.id
_entity.type
_entity.pdbx_description
1 polymer ?
#
loop_
_entity_poly.entity_id
_entity_poly.type
_entity_poly.pdbx_seq_one_letter_code
_entity_poly.pdbx_strand_id
1 'polypeptide(L)' 'MQRTFIKAGLLSAFAITAHAQSSVTLYGSLDAGLVYSNNQGGHSNWQQGSRAAAVGVRHRF' A
#
# COMPACT_ATOMS: atom_id res chain seq x y z
N MET A 1 -11.06 9.84 -49.53
CA MET A 1 -11.22 8.66 -48.66
C MET A 1 -9.93 7.83 -48.51
N GLN A 2 -9.24 7.45 -49.58
CA GLN A 2 -8.01 6.62 -49.53
C GLN A 2 -6.83 7.14 -48.66
N ARG A 3 -6.61 8.46 -48.62
CA ARG A 3 -5.54 9.06 -47.80
C ARG A 3 -5.84 9.07 -46.29
N THR A 4 -7.10 8.89 -45.91
CA THR A 4 -7.56 8.91 -44.52
C THR A 4 -7.17 7.62 -43.79
N PHE A 5 -7.28 6.47 -44.47
CA PHE A 5 -6.93 5.16 -43.90
C PHE A 5 -5.44 5.02 -43.58
N ILE A 6 -4.57 5.58 -44.43
CA ILE A 6 -3.11 5.56 -44.21
C ILE A 6 -2.74 6.35 -42.94
N LYS A 7 -3.35 7.52 -42.74
CA LYS A 7 -3.12 8.34 -41.55
C LYS A 7 -3.63 7.68 -40.27
N ALA A 8 -4.79 7.02 -40.34
CA ALA A 8 -5.35 6.29 -39.20
C ALA A 8 -4.48 5.09 -38.79
N GLY A 9 -3.93 4.34 -39.76
CA GLY A 9 -3.01 3.22 -39.48
C GLY A 9 -1.70 3.66 -38.82
N LEU A 10 -1.14 4.79 -39.27
CA LEU A 10 0.06 5.38 -38.67
C LEU A 10 -0.16 5.83 -37.22
N LEU A 11 -1.33 6.37 -36.89
CA LEU A 11 -1.67 6.80 -35.52
C LEU A 11 -1.90 5.61 -34.58
N SER A 12 -2.53 4.52 -35.05
CA SER A 12 -2.72 3.30 -34.25
C SER A 12 -1.40 2.61 -33.87
N ALA A 13 -0.36 2.73 -34.68
CA ALA A 13 0.95 2.13 -34.40
C ALA A 13 1.64 2.71 -33.15
N PHE A 14 1.32 3.96 -32.77
CA PHE A 14 1.88 4.62 -31.59
C PHE A 14 1.03 4.46 -30.32
N ALA A 15 -0.13 3.81 -30.40
CA ALA A 15 -1.08 3.71 -29.27
C ALA A 15 -0.74 2.59 -28.25
N ILE A 16 0.37 1.85 -28.42
CA ILE A 16 0.52 0.52 -27.79
C ILE A 16 1.23 0.54 -26.44
N THR A 17 1.86 1.64 -25.99
CA THR A 17 2.73 1.55 -24.80
C THR A 17 2.54 2.69 -23.81
N ALA A 18 1.56 2.53 -22.92
CA ALA A 18 1.53 3.23 -21.64
C ALA A 18 1.14 2.26 -20.52
N HIS A 19 1.85 1.13 -20.41
CA HIS A 19 1.68 0.21 -19.29
C HIS A 19 2.63 0.64 -18.16
N ALA A 20 2.21 1.62 -17.35
CA ALA A 20 2.90 1.97 -16.11
C ALA A 20 2.59 0.89 -15.06
N GLN A 21 3.22 -0.27 -15.22
CA GLN A 21 3.16 -1.31 -14.19
C GLN A 21 4.13 -0.92 -13.09
N SER A 22 3.60 -0.50 -11.96
CA SER A 22 4.38 -0.35 -10.73
C SER A 22 3.46 -0.67 -9.57
N SER A 23 3.76 -1.74 -8.82
CA SER A 23 2.99 -2.11 -7.62
C SER A 23 3.84 -1.92 -6.37
N VAL A 24 3.26 -1.26 -5.38
CA VAL A 24 3.87 -1.11 -4.06
C VAL A 24 3.22 -2.11 -3.13
N THR A 25 4.03 -2.95 -2.50
CA THR A 25 3.57 -3.84 -1.44
C THR A 25 4.14 -3.34 -0.12
N LEU A 26 3.25 -2.89 0.77
CA LEU A 26 3.58 -2.47 2.11
C LEU A 26 3.43 -3.67 3.05
N TYR A 27 4.44 -3.91 3.88
CA TYR A 27 4.38 -4.95 4.91
C TYR A 27 4.92 -4.41 6.24
N GLY A 28 4.31 -4.84 7.34
CA GLY A 28 4.67 -4.43 8.68
C GLY A 28 3.74 -5.07 9.70
N SER A 29 4.11 -4.96 10.98
CA SER A 29 3.28 -5.44 12.08
C SER A 29 2.98 -4.30 13.06
N LEU A 30 1.74 -4.29 13.50
CA LEU A 30 1.22 -3.37 14.51
C LEU A 30 0.67 -4.22 15.63
N ASP A 31 1.13 -3.96 16.85
CA ASP A 31 0.65 -4.61 18.06
C ASP A 31 0.18 -3.54 19.04
N ALA A 32 -1.07 -3.67 19.49
CA ALA A 32 -1.68 -2.78 20.46
C ALA A 32 -2.49 -3.60 21.45
N GLY A 33 -2.21 -3.38 22.72
CA GLY A 33 -2.84 -4.11 23.82
C GLY A 33 -3.31 -3.17 24.92
N LEU A 34 -4.46 -3.50 25.50
CA LEU A 34 -4.97 -2.89 26.70
C LEU A 34 -4.95 -3.92 27.82
N VAL A 35 -4.29 -3.57 28.92
CA VAL A 35 -4.20 -4.40 30.12
C VAL A 35 -5.03 -3.73 31.21
N TYR A 36 -6.00 -4.48 31.73
CA TYR A 36 -6.65 -4.16 32.98
C TYR A 36 -6.02 -4.98 34.09
N SER A 37 -5.52 -4.32 35.13
CA SER A 37 -5.05 -4.97 36.34
C SER A 37 -5.96 -4.57 37.48
N ASN A 38 -6.61 -5.57 38.10
CA ASN A 38 -7.31 -5.35 39.37
C ASN A 38 -6.32 -5.55 40.52
N ASN A 39 -6.39 -4.67 41.53
CA ASN A 39 -5.62 -4.75 42.76
C ASN A 39 -4.09 -4.59 42.59
N GLN A 40 -3.65 -3.82 41.59
CA GLN A 40 -2.26 -3.39 41.49
C GLN A 40 -1.98 -2.33 42.56
N GLY A 41 -1.26 -2.68 43.62
CA GLY A 41 -1.00 -1.76 44.74
C GLY A 41 -2.27 -1.34 45.49
N GLY A 42 -3.29 -2.20 45.54
CA GLY A 42 -4.55 -1.95 46.26
C GLY A 42 -5.69 -1.36 45.43
N HIS A 43 -5.47 -1.04 44.15
CA HIS A 43 -6.45 -0.34 43.29
C HIS A 43 -6.46 -0.94 41.87
N SER A 44 -7.47 -0.61 41.07
CA SER A 44 -7.52 -1.01 39.67
C SER A 44 -6.71 -0.06 38.79
N ASN A 45 -6.13 -0.59 37.72
CA ASN A 45 -5.30 0.16 36.80
C ASN A 45 -5.51 -0.29 35.35
N TRP A 46 -5.39 0.66 34.42
CA TRP A 46 -5.49 0.42 32.98
C TRP A 46 -4.18 0.86 32.33
N GLN A 47 -3.54 -0.04 31.59
CA GLN A 47 -2.33 0.26 30.83
C GLN A 47 -2.56 0.00 29.36
N GLN A 48 -2.12 0.94 28.52
CA GLN A 48 -2.09 0.75 27.07
C GLN A 48 -0.65 0.57 26.62
N GLY A 49 -0.38 -0.53 25.94
CA GLY A 49 0.89 -0.80 25.28
C GLY A 49 0.70 -0.74 23.76
N SER A 50 1.62 -0.08 23.07
CA SER A 50 1.60 -0.01 21.60
C SER A 50 3.01 -0.19 21.09
N ARG A 51 3.17 -1.01 20.03
CA ARG A 51 4.45 -1.23 19.37
C ARG A 51 4.22 -1.22 17.86
N ALA A 52 4.97 -0.37 17.16
CA ALA A 52 5.05 -0.39 15.71
C ALA A 52 6.41 -0.95 15.31
N ALA A 53 6.42 -2.03 14.54
CA ALA A 53 7.64 -2.47 13.87
C ALA A 53 7.88 -1.64 12.60
N ALA A 54 9.14 -1.55 12.16
CA ALA A 54 9.49 -0.83 10.95
C ALA A 54 8.65 -1.32 9.76
N VAL A 55 8.04 -0.38 9.05
CA VAL A 55 7.23 -0.66 7.87
C VAL A 55 8.17 -0.77 6.67
N GLY A 56 8.15 -1.94 6.02
CA GLY A 56 8.92 -2.22 4.83
C GLY A 56 8.12 -1.88 3.58
N VAL A 57 8.77 -1.19 2.63
CA VAL A 57 8.19 -0.89 1.31
C VAL A 57 8.92 -1.71 0.26
N ARG A 58 8.17 -2.47 -0.52
CA ARG A 58 8.68 -3.18 -1.69
C ARG A 58 8.09 -2.59 -2.96
N HIS A 59 8.94 -2.00 -3.79
CA HIS A 59 8.59 -1.59 -5.15
C HIS A 59 8.77 -2.77 -6.11
N ARG A 60 7.71 -3.10 -6.86
CA ARG A 60 7.79 -3.90 -8.09
C ARG A 60 7.53 -3.01 -9.29
N PHE A 61 8.39 -3.14 -10.31
CA PHE A 61 8.08 -2.78 -11.69
C PHE A 61 7.13 -3.84 -12.28
#